data_AF-A0A1M6FL88-F1
#
_entry.id   AF-A0A1M6FL88-F1
#
_cell.length_a   1.000
_cell.length_b   1.000
_cell.length_c   1.000
_cell.angle_alpha   90.00
_cell.angle_beta   90.00
_cell.angle_gamma   90.00
#
_symmetry.space_group_name_H-M   'P 1'
#
loop_
_entity.id
_entity.type
_entity.pdbx_description
1 polymer ?
#
loop_
_entity_poly.entity_id
_entity_poly.type
_entity_poly.pdbx_seq_one_letter_code
_entity_poly.pdbx_strand_id
1 'polypeptide(L)'
;MMYQEALQLADELKARFDTGFSASDKESIMKVYVEVLRKDFKRTNCNDCYRDALIEVCNYLKREKKMKEKCAYSLLAGVIIQDFESGKIYTNANLTDEAAENYLKKFPKQIQMFGQKPDNWEERIGKIVPEDLNEELVSEIAEKLKEGVTKKQIREDYKGYLLGEKKLTNKLLESYLKAASEKADKVEDDDEKSEE
;
A
#
# COMPACT_ATOMS: atom_id res chain seq x y z
N MET A 1 -11.01 -17.05 -9.76
CA MET A 1 -10.60 -17.24 -11.16
C MET A 1 -9.16 -16.82 -11.34
N MET A 2 -8.40 -17.61 -12.09
CA MET A 2 -7.02 -17.32 -12.51
C MET A 2 -7.00 -16.48 -13.78
N TYR A 3 -5.88 -15.81 -14.08
CA TYR A 3 -5.75 -14.95 -15.27
C TYR A 3 -6.03 -15.68 -16.59
N GLN A 4 -5.51 -16.90 -16.77
CA GLN A 4 -5.73 -17.69 -17.98
C GLN A 4 -7.20 -18.11 -18.16
N GLU A 5 -7.86 -18.51 -17.07
CA GLU A 5 -9.29 -18.83 -17.07
C GLU A 5 -10.13 -17.60 -17.45
N ALA A 6 -9.77 -16.42 -16.92
CA ALA A 6 -10.45 -15.16 -17.23
C ALA A 6 -10.28 -14.76 -18.69
N LEU A 7 -9.08 -14.93 -19.25
CA LEU A 7 -8.82 -14.69 -20.68
C LEU A 7 -9.67 -15.60 -21.56
N GLN A 8 -9.63 -16.91 -21.32
CA GLN A 8 -10.37 -17.88 -22.11
C GLN A 8 -11.87 -17.59 -22.08
N LEU A 9 -12.41 -17.38 -20.88
CA LEU A 9 -13.84 -17.08 -20.71
C LEU A 9 -14.22 -15.75 -21.39
N ALA A 10 -13.37 -14.72 -21.30
CA ALA A 10 -13.62 -13.45 -21.96
C ALA A 10 -13.61 -13.59 -23.50
N ASP A 11 -12.69 -14.37 -24.07
CA ASP A 11 -12.63 -14.62 -25.52
C ASP A 11 -13.83 -15.43 -26.02
N GLU A 12 -14.26 -16.46 -25.27
CA GLU A 12 -15.46 -17.24 -25.57
C GLU A 12 -16.73 -16.38 -25.58
N LEU A 13 -16.88 -15.51 -24.58
CA LEU A 13 -18.02 -14.59 -24.51
C LEU A 13 -17.94 -13.53 -25.62
N LYS A 14 -16.74 -13.06 -25.96
CA LYS A 14 -16.52 -12.07 -27.01
C LYS A 14 -16.92 -12.58 -28.39
N ALA A 15 -16.72 -13.85 -28.68
CA ALA A 15 -17.15 -14.48 -29.94
C ALA A 15 -18.68 -14.40 -30.15
N ARG A 16 -19.46 -14.20 -29.08
CA ARG A 16 -20.93 -14.08 -29.12
C ARG A 16 -21.43 -12.64 -29.17
N PHE A 17 -20.56 -11.67 -29.45
CA PHE A 17 -20.96 -10.27 -29.56
C PHE A 17 -22.12 -10.12 -30.56
N ASP A 18 -22.01 -10.58 -31.79
CA ASP A 18 -23.02 -10.23 -32.81
C ASP A 18 -24.38 -10.92 -32.60
N THR A 19 -24.41 -12.04 -31.87
CA THR A 19 -25.62 -12.84 -31.62
C THR A 19 -26.38 -12.42 -30.37
N GLY A 20 -25.76 -11.62 -29.49
CA GLY A 20 -26.31 -11.25 -28.19
C GLY A 20 -26.05 -12.29 -27.10
N PHE A 21 -26.32 -11.91 -25.85
CA PHE A 21 -25.99 -12.70 -24.66
C PHE A 21 -27.22 -13.39 -24.07
N SER A 22 -27.09 -14.70 -23.84
CA SER A 22 -28.06 -15.48 -23.05
C SER A 22 -28.04 -15.07 -21.57
N ALA A 23 -28.99 -15.57 -20.78
CA ALA A 23 -28.99 -15.35 -19.33
C ALA A 23 -27.69 -15.87 -18.67
N SER A 24 -27.20 -17.03 -19.10
CA SER A 24 -25.94 -17.61 -18.59
C SER A 24 -24.71 -16.81 -19.01
N ASP A 25 -24.70 -16.24 -20.23
CA ASP A 25 -23.64 -15.33 -20.66
C ASP A 25 -23.59 -14.09 -19.79
N LYS A 26 -24.76 -13.48 -19.51
CA LYS A 26 -24.86 -12.30 -18.65
C LYS A 26 -24.32 -12.55 -17.25
N GLU A 27 -24.61 -13.71 -16.66
CA GLU A 27 -24.05 -14.10 -15.37
C GLU A 27 -22.53 -14.31 -15.43
N SER A 28 -22.03 -14.95 -16.49
CA SER A 28 -20.60 -15.14 -16.70
C SER A 28 -19.86 -13.82 -16.89
N ILE A 29 -20.43 -12.88 -17.64
CA ILE A 29 -19.89 -11.52 -17.83
C ILE A 29 -19.82 -10.79 -16.49
N MET A 30 -20.88 -10.83 -15.70
CA MET A 30 -20.88 -10.20 -14.37
C MET A 30 -19.80 -10.79 -13.47
N LYS A 31 -19.69 -12.13 -13.44
CA LYS A 31 -18.68 -12.83 -12.65
C LYS A 31 -17.28 -12.40 -13.05
N VAL A 32 -16.98 -12.44 -14.35
CA VAL A 32 -15.69 -12.01 -14.90
C VAL A 32 -15.42 -10.53 -14.61
N TYR A 33 -16.41 -9.66 -14.77
CA TYR A 33 -16.28 -8.23 -14.49
C TYR A 33 -15.88 -7.96 -13.03
N VAL A 34 -16.59 -8.58 -12.09
CA VAL A 34 -16.31 -8.45 -10.65
C VAL A 34 -14.97 -9.09 -10.30
N GLU A 35 -14.65 -10.27 -10.85
CA GLU A 35 -13.41 -10.97 -10.50
C GLU A 35 -12.15 -10.32 -11.09
N VAL A 36 -12.23 -9.83 -12.34
CA VAL A 36 -11.10 -9.20 -13.05
C VAL A 36 -10.88 -7.77 -12.60
N LEU A 37 -11.94 -6.97 -12.53
CA LEU A 37 -11.85 -5.52 -12.30
C LEU A 37 -12.14 -5.09 -10.87
N ARG A 38 -12.67 -5.98 -10.04
CA ARG A 38 -13.10 -5.70 -8.65
C ARG A 38 -14.11 -4.55 -8.58
N LYS A 39 -14.97 -4.46 -9.60
CA LYS A 39 -16.04 -3.47 -9.70
C LYS A 39 -17.39 -4.16 -9.54
N ASP A 40 -18.31 -3.51 -8.85
CA ASP A 40 -19.69 -3.95 -8.79
C ASP A 40 -20.37 -3.75 -10.15
N PHE A 41 -21.22 -4.69 -10.53
CA PHE A 41 -22.04 -4.60 -11.73
C PHE A 41 -23.52 -4.59 -11.36
N LYS A 42 -24.23 -3.54 -11.76
CA LYS A 42 -25.68 -3.43 -11.57
C LYS A 42 -26.40 -4.28 -12.64
N ARG A 43 -27.13 -5.31 -12.21
CA ARG A 43 -27.97 -6.13 -13.11
C ARG A 43 -28.92 -5.24 -13.93
N THR A 44 -29.02 -5.55 -15.21
CA THR A 44 -29.85 -4.82 -16.18
C THR A 44 -30.31 -5.76 -17.29
N ASN A 45 -31.30 -5.34 -18.07
CA ASN A 45 -31.72 -6.06 -19.28
C ASN A 45 -31.01 -5.57 -20.55
N CYS A 46 -30.27 -4.46 -20.47
CA CYS A 46 -29.56 -3.86 -21.61
C CYS A 46 -28.36 -4.73 -22.02
N ASN A 47 -28.41 -5.34 -23.21
CA ASN A 47 -27.29 -6.13 -23.74
C ASN A 47 -26.03 -5.29 -23.94
N ASP A 48 -26.15 -4.02 -24.31
CA ASP A 48 -24.99 -3.15 -24.54
C ASP A 48 -24.22 -2.87 -23.26
N CYS A 49 -24.90 -2.74 -22.09
CA CYS A 49 -24.21 -2.64 -20.80
C CYS A 49 -23.32 -3.86 -20.51
N TYR A 50 -23.73 -5.07 -20.94
CA TYR A 50 -22.91 -6.27 -20.81
C TYR A 50 -21.76 -6.29 -21.82
N ARG A 51 -21.97 -5.77 -23.04
CA ARG A 51 -20.90 -5.61 -24.03
C ARG A 51 -19.83 -4.67 -23.50
N ASP A 52 -20.22 -3.51 -23.00
CA ASP A 52 -19.31 -2.50 -22.46
C ASP A 52 -18.48 -3.08 -21.30
N ALA A 53 -19.12 -3.79 -20.37
CA ALA A 53 -18.43 -4.48 -19.28
C ALA A 53 -17.41 -5.51 -19.79
N LEU A 54 -17.78 -6.32 -20.77
CA LEU A 54 -16.88 -7.32 -21.33
C LEU A 54 -15.74 -6.68 -22.14
N ILE A 55 -16.00 -5.60 -22.88
CA ILE A 55 -14.95 -4.82 -23.56
C ILE A 55 -13.96 -4.25 -22.53
N GLU A 56 -14.45 -3.71 -21.42
CA GLU A 56 -13.60 -3.18 -20.35
C GLU A 56 -12.69 -4.28 -19.77
N VAL A 57 -13.24 -5.46 -19.50
CA VAL A 57 -12.48 -6.65 -19.06
C VAL A 57 -11.41 -7.02 -20.08
N CYS A 58 -11.79 -7.18 -21.35
CA CYS A 58 -10.86 -7.56 -22.41
C CYS A 58 -9.71 -6.55 -22.54
N ASN A 59 -10.02 -5.26 -22.48
CA ASN A 59 -9.02 -4.19 -22.56
C ASN A 59 -8.07 -4.22 -21.37
N TYR A 60 -8.60 -4.43 -20.16
CA TYR A 60 -7.78 -4.55 -18.95
C TYR A 60 -6.84 -5.75 -19.01
N LEU A 61 -7.36 -6.95 -19.30
CA LEU A 61 -6.56 -8.17 -19.38
C LEU A 61 -5.45 -8.05 -20.43
N LYS A 62 -5.74 -7.44 -21.59
CA LYS A 62 -4.74 -7.21 -22.64
C LYS A 62 -3.63 -6.24 -22.24
N ARG A 63 -3.99 -5.15 -21.54
CA ARG A 63 -3.05 -4.10 -21.16
C ARG A 63 -2.20 -4.49 -19.96
N GLU A 64 -2.83 -4.96 -18.89
CA GLU A 64 -2.16 -5.24 -17.62
C GLU A 64 -1.55 -6.65 -17.57
N LYS A 65 -2.07 -7.59 -18.37
CA LYS A 65 -1.66 -9.00 -18.39
C LYS A 65 -1.71 -9.71 -17.03
N LYS A 66 -2.53 -9.20 -16.12
CA LYS A 66 -2.80 -9.76 -14.79
C LYS A 66 -4.24 -9.46 -14.37
N MET A 67 -4.69 -10.13 -13.30
CA MET A 67 -5.95 -9.79 -12.63
C MET A 67 -5.75 -8.57 -11.73
N LYS A 68 -6.79 -7.77 -11.51
CA LYS A 68 -6.70 -6.69 -10.53
C LYS A 68 -6.59 -7.29 -9.12
N GLU A 69 -5.58 -6.81 -8.40
CA GLU A 69 -5.30 -7.22 -7.04
C GLU A 69 -6.49 -6.89 -6.12
N LYS A 70 -6.75 -7.78 -5.17
CA LYS A 70 -7.71 -7.49 -4.11
C LYS A 70 -7.03 -6.49 -3.18
N CYS A 71 -7.71 -5.37 -2.92
CA CYS A 71 -7.26 -4.40 -1.95
C CYS A 71 -8.22 -4.40 -0.75
N ALA A 72 -7.67 -4.62 0.45
CA ALA A 72 -8.37 -4.51 1.72
C ALA A 72 -8.55 -3.05 2.16
N TYR A 73 -7.89 -2.13 1.48
CA TYR A 73 -7.98 -0.70 1.71
C TYR A 73 -8.85 -0.02 0.66
N SER A 74 -9.56 1.03 1.06
CA SER A 74 -10.17 1.97 0.14
C SER A 74 -10.07 3.38 0.67
N LEU A 75 -9.87 4.34 -0.23
CA LEU A 75 -9.91 5.76 0.04
C LEU A 75 -11.36 6.25 0.14
N LEU A 76 -11.58 7.30 0.92
CA LEU A 76 -12.83 8.04 0.90
C LEU A 76 -13.12 8.61 -0.49
N ALA A 77 -14.40 8.85 -0.78
CA ALA A 77 -14.82 9.40 -2.07
C ALA A 77 -14.13 10.75 -2.36
N GLY A 78 -13.54 10.88 -3.55
CA GLY A 78 -12.83 12.09 -3.99
C GLY A 78 -11.40 12.25 -3.45
N VAL A 79 -10.95 11.36 -2.55
CA VAL A 79 -9.57 11.38 -2.06
C VAL A 79 -8.63 10.79 -3.10
N ILE A 80 -7.50 11.46 -3.26
CA ILE A 80 -6.37 11.04 -4.10
C ILE A 80 -5.13 11.14 -3.21
N ILE A 81 -4.32 10.09 -3.18
CA ILE A 81 -3.04 10.09 -2.46
C ILE A 81 -1.89 10.04 -3.47
N GLN A 82 -0.76 10.65 -3.12
CA GLN A 82 0.43 10.67 -3.95
C GLN A 82 1.60 10.12 -3.15
N ASP A 83 2.34 9.19 -3.74
CA ASP A 83 3.67 8.85 -3.24
C ASP A 83 4.66 9.93 -3.70
N PHE A 84 5.18 10.69 -2.75
CA PHE A 84 6.04 11.83 -3.02
C PHE A 84 7.42 11.44 -3.56
N GLU A 85 7.87 10.21 -3.30
CA GLU A 85 9.15 9.71 -3.82
C GLU A 85 9.05 9.29 -5.28
N SER A 86 8.06 8.45 -5.62
CA SER A 86 7.88 7.98 -7.00
C SER A 86 7.08 8.93 -7.89
N GLY A 87 6.41 9.93 -7.30
CA GLY A 87 5.46 10.80 -7.98
C GLY A 87 4.16 10.10 -8.41
N LYS A 88 3.97 8.82 -8.06
CA LYS A 88 2.79 8.05 -8.45
C LYS A 88 1.56 8.52 -7.70
N ILE A 89 0.45 8.58 -8.43
CA ILE A 89 -0.85 8.99 -7.92
C ILE A 89 -1.75 7.76 -7.79
N TYR A 90 -2.37 7.61 -6.62
CA TYR A 90 -3.27 6.52 -6.31
C TYR A 90 -4.69 7.02 -6.03
N THR A 91 -5.63 6.27 -6.58
CA THR A 91 -7.08 6.38 -6.41
C THR A 91 -7.63 4.98 -6.12
N ASN A 92 -8.90 4.84 -5.73
CA ASN A 92 -9.52 3.52 -5.61
C ASN A 92 -9.46 2.66 -6.89
N ALA A 93 -9.20 3.27 -8.06
CA ALA A 93 -9.05 2.54 -9.31
C ALA A 93 -7.72 1.76 -9.41
N ASN A 94 -6.64 2.21 -8.77
CA ASN A 94 -5.30 1.62 -8.90
C ASN A 94 -4.58 1.38 -7.55
N LEU A 95 -5.24 1.63 -6.42
CA LEU A 95 -4.72 1.35 -5.09
C LEU A 95 -4.53 -0.16 -4.89
N THR A 96 -3.40 -0.52 -4.26
CA THR A 96 -3.08 -1.88 -3.80
C THR A 96 -2.81 -1.86 -2.30
N ASP A 97 -2.87 -3.03 -1.64
CA ASP A 97 -2.53 -3.16 -0.22
C ASP A 97 -1.13 -2.62 0.06
N GLU A 98 -0.15 -3.04 -0.75
CA GLU A 98 1.23 -2.58 -0.65
C GLU A 98 1.35 -1.06 -0.78
N ALA A 99 0.68 -0.44 -1.75
CA ALA A 99 0.72 1.00 -1.93
C ALA A 99 0.07 1.74 -0.74
N ALA A 100 -1.07 1.25 -0.25
CA ALA A 100 -1.73 1.81 0.92
C ALA A 100 -0.88 1.68 2.18
N GLU A 101 -0.28 0.50 2.40
CA GLU A 101 0.54 0.20 3.57
C GLU A 101 1.84 0.99 3.56
N ASN A 102 2.53 1.06 2.43
CA ASN A 102 3.73 1.89 2.27
C ASN A 102 3.42 3.38 2.48
N TYR A 103 2.27 3.86 1.99
CA TYR A 103 1.82 5.22 2.24
C TYR A 103 1.57 5.48 3.72
N LEU A 104 0.79 4.62 4.38
CA LEU A 104 0.45 4.75 5.80
C LEU A 104 1.65 4.54 6.72
N LYS A 105 2.66 3.77 6.30
CA LYS A 105 3.92 3.65 7.03
C LYS A 105 4.66 4.97 7.14
N LYS A 106 4.62 5.78 6.07
CA LYS A 106 5.21 7.13 6.02
C LYS A 106 4.30 8.16 6.71
N PHE A 107 3.00 8.10 6.43
CA PHE A 107 2.00 9.07 6.85
C PHE A 107 0.88 8.43 7.71
N PRO A 108 1.17 7.87 8.90
CA PRO A 108 0.21 7.06 9.67
C PRO A 108 -1.04 7.82 10.10
N LYS A 109 -0.93 9.13 10.31
CA LYS A 109 -2.07 10.00 10.66
C LYS A 109 -3.06 10.15 9.51
N GLN A 110 -2.66 9.87 8.28
CA GLN A 110 -3.52 9.95 7.10
C GLN A 110 -4.45 8.74 6.96
N ILE A 111 -4.46 7.82 7.92
CA ILE A 111 -5.45 6.75 7.98
C ILE A 111 -6.91 7.26 7.94
N GLN A 112 -7.16 8.49 8.39
CA GLN A 112 -8.47 9.16 8.29
C GLN A 112 -8.96 9.36 6.86
N MET A 113 -8.08 9.29 5.85
CA MET A 113 -8.42 9.39 4.43
C MET A 113 -8.94 8.08 3.85
N PHE A 114 -8.82 6.98 4.59
CA PHE A 114 -9.27 5.65 4.17
C PHE A 114 -10.67 5.35 4.70
N GLY A 115 -11.59 5.00 3.80
CA GLY A 115 -12.94 4.58 4.12
C GLY A 115 -13.02 3.12 4.58
N GLN A 116 -12.17 2.24 4.02
CA GLN A 116 -12.05 0.85 4.42
C GLN A 116 -10.58 0.52 4.71
N LYS A 117 -10.36 -0.30 5.73
CA LYS A 117 -9.04 -0.84 6.12
C LYS A 117 -9.23 -2.16 6.87
N PRO A 118 -8.23 -3.06 6.86
CA PRO A 118 -8.23 -4.23 7.73
C PRO A 118 -8.04 -3.82 9.20
N ASP A 119 -8.55 -4.62 10.13
CA ASP A 119 -8.45 -4.33 11.57
C ASP A 119 -7.00 -4.32 12.06
N ASN A 120 -6.16 -5.19 11.49
CA ASN A 120 -4.74 -5.30 11.81
C ASN A 120 -3.83 -4.44 10.91
N TRP A 121 -4.33 -3.34 10.34
CA TRP A 121 -3.55 -2.48 9.45
C TRP A 121 -2.27 -1.92 10.11
N GLU A 122 -2.29 -1.64 11.42
CA GLU A 122 -1.11 -1.16 12.16
C GLU A 122 0.03 -2.19 12.20
N GLU A 123 -0.31 -3.47 12.29
CA GLU A 123 0.66 -4.56 12.23
C GLU A 123 1.21 -4.71 10.80
N ARG A 124 0.34 -4.56 9.80
CA ARG A 124 0.68 -4.69 8.36
C ARG A 124 1.66 -3.63 7.89
N ILE A 125 1.50 -2.36 8.31
CA ILE A 125 2.47 -1.30 7.99
C ILE A 125 3.80 -1.47 8.73
N GLY A 126 3.81 -2.32 9.76
CA GLY A 126 4.97 -2.63 10.57
C GLY A 126 5.53 -1.40 11.27
N LYS A 127 6.86 -1.31 11.33
CA LYS A 127 7.54 -0.23 12.04
C LYS A 127 7.31 1.10 11.35
N ILE A 128 6.53 1.96 12.00
CA ILE A 128 6.34 3.37 11.62
C ILE A 128 7.68 4.08 11.80
N VAL A 129 8.24 4.58 10.70
CA VAL A 129 9.35 5.53 10.73
C VAL A 129 8.70 6.91 10.66
N PRO A 130 8.75 7.72 11.73
CA PRO A 130 8.18 9.05 11.67
C PRO A 130 8.84 9.87 10.56
N GLU A 131 7.97 10.47 9.76
CA GLU A 131 8.19 11.30 8.56
C GLU A 131 9.28 12.38 8.68
N ASP A 132 9.63 12.80 9.90
CA ASP A 132 10.54 13.91 10.20
C ASP A 132 11.89 13.47 10.78
N LEU A 133 12.20 12.17 10.86
CA LEU A 133 13.46 11.73 11.47
C LEU A 133 14.64 11.94 10.51
N ASN A 134 15.44 12.99 10.76
CA ASN A 134 16.76 13.17 10.16
C ASN A 134 17.62 11.90 10.35
N GLU A 135 17.93 11.22 9.24
CA GLU A 135 18.66 9.95 9.21
C GLU A 135 20.09 10.05 9.76
N GLU A 136 20.72 11.22 9.59
CA GLU A 136 22.05 11.53 10.14
C GLU A 136 22.02 11.53 11.67
N LEU A 137 21.00 12.17 12.25
CA LEU A 137 20.79 12.17 13.70
C LEU A 137 20.40 10.78 14.23
N VAL A 138 19.63 9.99 13.47
CA VAL A 138 19.34 8.59 13.83
C VAL A 138 20.65 7.78 13.87
N SER A 139 21.58 8.01 12.93
CA SER A 139 22.86 7.32 12.87
C SER A 139 23.79 7.73 14.01
N GLU A 140 23.87 9.03 14.32
CA GLU A 140 24.66 9.55 15.45
C GLU A 140 24.17 8.96 16.80
N ILE A 141 22.84 8.93 17.00
CA ILE A 141 22.25 8.35 18.22
C ILE A 141 22.51 6.83 18.26
N ALA A 142 22.51 6.13 17.12
CA ALA A 142 22.80 4.71 17.05
C ALA A 142 24.26 4.40 17.41
N GLU A 143 25.22 5.21 16.95
CA GLU A 143 26.64 5.09 17.33
C GLU A 143 26.84 5.31 18.84
N LYS A 144 26.23 6.36 19.41
CA LYS A 144 26.29 6.59 20.86
C LYS A 144 25.72 5.40 21.66
N LEU A 145 24.64 4.79 21.18
CA LEU A 145 24.09 3.58 21.80
C LEU A 145 25.06 2.40 21.73
N LYS A 146 25.77 2.20 20.60
CA LYS A 146 26.81 1.17 20.45
C LYS A 146 28.01 1.41 21.38
N GLU A 147 28.37 2.67 21.60
CA GLU A 147 29.41 3.08 22.55
C GLU A 147 28.99 2.91 24.03
N GLY A 148 27.78 2.39 24.29
CA GLY A 148 27.28 2.11 25.63
C GLY A 148 26.61 3.31 26.31
N VAL A 149 26.37 4.41 25.59
CA VAL A 149 25.63 5.57 26.12
C VAL A 149 24.17 5.18 26.33
N THR A 150 23.64 5.38 27.53
CA THR A 150 22.27 4.98 27.83
C THR A 150 21.23 5.90 27.19
N LYS A 151 20.04 5.35 26.89
CA LYS A 151 18.88 6.13 26.40
C LYS A 151 18.52 7.30 27.34
N LYS A 152 18.83 7.20 28.64
CA LYS A 152 18.59 8.26 29.62
C LYS A 152 19.59 9.42 29.44
N GLN A 153 20.87 9.11 29.22
CA GLN A 153 21.90 10.10 28.93
C GLN A 153 21.57 10.87 27.66
N ILE A 154 21.23 10.16 26.58
CA ILE A 154 20.86 10.77 25.29
C ILE A 154 19.64 11.69 25.45
N ARG A 155 18.68 11.34 26.31
CA ARG A 155 17.53 12.23 26.61
C ARG A 155 17.94 13.55 27.28
N GLU A 156 18.98 13.53 28.11
CA GLU A 156 19.52 14.73 28.74
C GLU A 156 20.34 15.55 27.74
N ASP A 157 21.20 14.90 26.96
CA ASP A 157 22.10 15.55 25.99
C ASP A 157 21.32 16.29 24.89
N TYR A 158 20.23 15.70 24.41
CA TYR A 158 19.38 16.30 23.37
C TYR A 158 18.20 17.10 23.93
N LYS A 159 18.16 17.34 25.24
CA LYS A 159 17.08 18.08 25.89
C LYS A 159 17.05 19.53 25.41
N GLY A 160 16.07 19.85 24.57
CA GLY A 160 15.90 21.19 24.02
C GLY A 160 16.81 21.52 22.84
N TYR A 161 17.44 20.49 22.26
CA TYR A 161 18.15 20.58 20.98
C TYR A 161 17.22 21.12 19.87
N LEU A 162 17.79 21.89 18.94
CA LEU A 162 17.09 22.41 17.77
C LEU A 162 17.55 21.64 16.53
N LEU A 163 16.63 20.99 15.84
CA LEU A 163 16.88 20.35 14.56
C LEU A 163 16.36 21.28 13.46
N GLY A 164 17.27 22.07 12.89
CA GLY A 164 16.91 23.23 12.08
C GLY A 164 16.18 24.28 12.93
N GLU A 165 14.94 24.62 12.57
CA GLU A 165 14.11 25.59 13.31
C GLU A 165 13.16 24.94 14.35
N LYS A 166 13.07 23.60 14.40
CA LYS A 166 12.15 22.87 15.28
C LYS A 166 12.87 22.36 16.53
N LYS A 167 12.26 22.56 17.69
CA LYS A 167 12.73 21.99 18.96
C LYS A 167 12.46 20.48 19.02
N LEU A 168 13.49 19.73 19.36
CA LEU A 168 13.41 18.30 19.60
C LEU A 168 12.65 18.06 20.92
N THR A 169 11.37 17.69 20.79
CA THR A 169 10.52 17.37 21.94
C THR A 169 10.80 15.96 22.46
N ASN A 170 10.46 15.66 23.71
CA ASN A 170 10.63 14.31 24.27
C ASN A 170 9.96 13.22 23.42
N LYS A 171 8.77 13.50 22.85
CA LYS A 171 8.04 12.56 22.01
C LYS A 171 8.77 12.27 20.69
N LEU A 172 9.37 13.30 20.11
CA LEU A 172 10.17 13.18 18.89
C LEU A 172 11.49 12.44 19.20
N LEU A 173 12.16 12.79 20.29
CA LEU A 173 13.39 12.13 20.74
C LEU A 173 13.19 10.65 21.08
N GLU A 174 12.03 10.27 21.63
CA GLU A 174 11.68 8.87 21.83
C GLU A 174 11.54 8.09 20.51
N SER A 175 11.06 8.77 19.46
CA SER A 175 11.00 8.19 18.12
C SER A 175 12.39 8.01 17.50
N TYR A 176 13.29 8.99 17.68
CA TYR A 176 14.71 8.88 17.32
C TYR A 176 15.40 7.74 18.05
N LEU A 177 15.24 7.64 19.37
CA LEU A 177 15.83 6.59 20.19
C LEU A 177 15.35 5.19 19.79
N LYS A 178 14.07 5.06 19.43
CA LYS A 178 13.51 3.79 18.94
C LYS A 178 14.15 3.40 17.61
N ALA A 179 14.19 4.32 16.64
CA ALA A 179 14.80 4.08 15.34
C ALA A 179 16.31 3.78 15.47
N ALA A 180 17.01 4.50 16.34
CA ALA A 180 18.43 4.32 16.58
C ALA A 180 18.77 3.00 17.28
N SER A 181 18.00 2.57 18.30
CA SER A 181 18.23 1.25 18.90
C SER A 181 18.04 0.12 17.88
N GLU A 182 17.01 0.22 17.05
CA GLU A 182 16.78 -0.79 16.01
C GLU A 182 17.85 -0.78 14.91
N LYS A 183 18.52 0.35 14.68
CA LYS A 183 19.66 0.46 13.76
C LYS A 183 20.94 -0.08 14.39
N ALA A 184 21.11 0.08 15.70
CA ALA A 184 22.24 -0.49 16.43
C ALA A 184 22.17 -2.03 16.48
N ASP A 185 20.99 -2.58 16.78
CA ASP A 185 20.75 -4.04 16.89
C ASP A 185 21.00 -4.78 15.55
N LYS A 186 20.73 -4.14 14.40
CA LYS A 186 20.93 -4.74 13.07
C LYS A 186 22.38 -4.95 12.66
N VAL A 187 23.33 -4.25 13.28
CA VAL A 187 24.75 -4.40 12.92
C VAL A 187 25.40 -5.55 13.68
N GLU A 188 24.83 -5.97 14.82
CA GLU A 188 25.31 -7.17 15.53
C GLU A 188 24.95 -8.47 14.79
N ASP A 189 23.81 -8.51 14.08
CA ASP A 189 23.40 -9.68 13.26
C ASP A 189 24.24 -9.86 11.97
N ASP A 190 24.87 -8.82 11.45
CA ASP A 190 25.70 -8.89 10.23
C ASP A 190 27.17 -9.27 10.53
N ASP A 191 27.69 -8.99 11.75
CA ASP A 191 29.06 -9.39 12.15
C ASP A 191 29.15 -10.88 12.55
N GLU A 192 28.06 -11.53 12.99
CA GLU A 192 28.04 -12.98 13.27
C GLU A 192 28.03 -13.87 12.02
N LYS A 193 27.87 -13.32 10.82
CA LYS A 193 27.84 -14.10 9.56
C LYS A 193 29.15 -14.11 8.76
N SER A 194 30.21 -13.48 9.26
CA SER A 194 31.52 -13.45 8.59
C SER A 194 32.57 -14.41 9.17
N GLU A 195 32.22 -15.24 10.14
CA GLU A 195 33.10 -16.32 10.64
C GLU A 195 32.45 -17.71 10.48
N GLU A 196 32.32 -18.19 9.25
CA GLU A 196 32.33 -19.64 8.95
C GLU A 196 32.87 -19.95 7.54
#